data_AF-A0A2V8UXN2-F1
#
_entry.id   AF-A0A2V8UXN2-F1
#
_cell.length_a   1.000
_cell.length_b   1.000
_cell.length_c   1.000
_cell.angle_alpha   90.00
_cell.angle_beta   90.00
_cell.angle_gamma   90.00
#
_symmetry.space_group_name_H-M   'P 1'
#
loop_
_entity.id
_entity.type
_entity.pdbx_description
1 polymer ?
#
loop_
_entity_poly.entity_id
_entity_poly.type
_entity_poly.pdbx_seq_one_letter_code
_entity_poly.pdbx_strand_id
1 'polypeptide(L)'
;MAKVGWIKAHQHWLDDGQIENLVTSLRSISFERPELEDHIRTETNYFEANAEPRAARQMCYPRFRSRGFFVGTGVMEAACKTIIGGRLKRSGIFWTVRGANSIIALRCCRLSGNFEDYWERRRA
;
A
#
# COMPACT_ATOMS: atom_id res chain seq x y z
N MET A 1 -19.86 -12.26 5.68
CA MET A 1 -20.59 -11.48 4.66
C MET A 1 -20.75 -10.00 5.04
N ALA A 2 -21.03 -9.63 6.30
CA ALA A 2 -21.16 -8.23 6.72
C ALA A 2 -19.92 -7.34 6.48
N LYS A 3 -18.71 -7.84 6.78
CA LYS A 3 -17.43 -7.08 6.60
C LYS A 3 -17.20 -6.62 5.16
N VAL A 4 -17.43 -7.49 4.19
CA VAL A 4 -17.23 -7.17 2.76
C VAL A 4 -18.29 -6.19 2.26
N GLY A 5 -19.52 -6.29 2.78
CA GLY A 5 -20.59 -5.35 2.46
C GLY A 5 -20.28 -3.93 2.94
N TRP A 6 -19.79 -3.79 4.18
CA TRP A 6 -19.41 -2.49 4.73
C TRP A 6 -18.25 -1.85 3.94
N ILE A 7 -17.20 -2.62 3.64
CA ILE A 7 -16.05 -2.12 2.86
C ILE A 7 -16.52 -1.62 1.49
N LYS A 8 -17.30 -2.41 0.75
CA LYS A 8 -17.80 -1.99 -0.57
C LYS A 8 -18.66 -0.73 -0.49
N ALA A 9 -19.49 -0.60 0.53
CA ALA A 9 -20.33 0.56 0.73
C ALA A 9 -19.52 1.84 0.98
N HIS A 10 -18.35 1.76 1.60
CA HIS A 10 -17.54 2.94 1.99
C HIS A 10 -16.31 3.16 1.10
N GLN A 11 -15.96 2.18 0.27
CA GLN A 11 -14.78 2.23 -0.60
C GLN A 11 -14.83 3.39 -1.61
N HIS A 12 -16.02 3.75 -2.09
CA HIS A 12 -16.17 4.86 -3.03
C HIS A 12 -15.72 6.19 -2.42
N TRP A 13 -15.93 6.42 -1.11
CA TRP A 13 -15.42 7.62 -0.43
C TRP A 13 -13.89 7.70 -0.45
N LEU A 14 -13.19 6.57 -0.37
CA LEU A 14 -11.74 6.54 -0.55
C LEU A 14 -11.35 6.80 -2.00
N ASP A 15 -11.98 6.08 -2.94
CA ASP A 15 -11.65 6.16 -4.37
C ASP A 15 -11.88 7.57 -4.95
N ASP A 16 -12.92 8.26 -4.46
CA ASP A 16 -13.28 9.63 -4.86
C ASP A 16 -12.58 10.71 -4.02
N GLY A 17 -11.76 10.32 -3.03
CA GLY A 17 -11.02 11.24 -2.17
C GLY A 17 -11.87 11.97 -1.11
N GLN A 18 -13.09 11.50 -0.88
CA GLN A 18 -14.03 12.02 0.13
C GLN A 18 -13.72 11.45 1.53
N ILE A 19 -12.47 11.62 1.99
CA ILE A 19 -12.00 11.03 3.26
C ILE A 19 -12.77 11.59 4.46
N GLU A 20 -13.22 12.84 4.40
CA GLU A 20 -14.02 13.48 5.45
C GLU A 20 -15.35 12.76 5.72
N ASN A 21 -16.01 12.26 4.66
CA ASN A 21 -17.24 11.49 4.79
C ASN A 21 -16.98 10.14 5.49
N LEU A 22 -15.85 9.51 5.16
CA LEU A 22 -15.42 8.27 5.81
C LEU A 22 -15.10 8.50 7.29
N VAL A 23 -14.35 9.55 7.62
CA VAL A 23 -13.99 9.89 9.00
C VAL A 23 -15.24 10.20 9.82
N THR A 24 -16.17 11.00 9.28
CA THR A 24 -17.45 11.30 9.92
C THR A 24 -18.25 10.02 10.20
N SER A 25 -18.33 9.12 9.22
CA SER A 25 -19.02 7.84 9.39
C SER A 25 -18.37 6.97 10.45
N LEU A 26 -17.04 6.85 10.47
CA LEU A 26 -16.31 6.07 11.48
C LEU A 26 -16.52 6.62 12.89
N ARG A 27 -16.56 7.95 13.06
CA ARG A 27 -16.83 8.60 14.35
C ARG A 27 -18.27 8.44 14.84
N SER A 28 -19.21 8.19 13.94
CA SER A 28 -20.63 7.98 14.29
C SER A 28 -20.94 6.57 14.82
N ILE A 29 -20.00 5.64 14.70
CA ILE A 29 -20.18 4.26 15.17
C ILE A 29 -20.13 4.26 16.70
N SER A 30 -21.18 3.73 17.32
CA SER A 30 -21.24 3.51 18.77
C SER A 30 -20.60 2.16 19.13
N PHE A 31 -19.85 2.12 20.22
CA PHE A 31 -19.12 0.92 20.65
C PHE A 31 -19.62 0.43 22.01
N GLU A 32 -19.87 -0.88 22.09
CA GLU A 32 -20.17 -1.56 23.35
C GLU A 32 -18.89 -2.10 24.03
N ARG A 33 -17.76 -2.16 23.29
CA ARG A 33 -16.47 -2.69 23.76
C ARG A 33 -15.35 -1.65 23.62
N PRO A 34 -14.63 -1.31 24.70
CA PRO A 34 -13.54 -0.32 24.67
C PRO A 34 -12.39 -0.65 23.71
N GLU A 35 -12.03 -1.93 23.58
CA GLU A 35 -10.94 -2.37 22.67
C GLU A 35 -11.24 -2.05 21.20
N LEU A 36 -12.52 -2.15 20.80
CA LEU A 36 -12.95 -1.85 19.43
C LEU A 36 -12.97 -0.34 19.20
N GLU A 37 -13.35 0.43 20.21
CA GLU A 37 -13.30 1.90 20.17
C GLU A 37 -11.88 2.40 19.95
N ASP A 38 -10.90 1.85 20.66
CA ASP A 38 -9.49 2.22 20.51
C ASP A 38 -8.92 1.91 19.12
N HIS A 39 -9.26 0.73 18.58
CA HIS A 39 -8.86 0.36 17.23
C HIS A 39 -9.48 1.30 16.19
N ILE A 40 -10.79 1.53 16.23
CA ILE A 40 -11.44 2.41 15.25
C ILE A 40 -10.96 3.86 15.39
N ARG A 41 -10.73 4.34 16.61
CA ARG A 41 -10.14 5.65 16.86
C ARG A 41 -8.76 5.78 16.20
N THR A 42 -7.90 4.77 16.36
CA THR A 42 -6.56 4.74 15.75
C THR A 42 -6.64 4.79 14.22
N GLU A 43 -7.49 3.94 13.62
CA GLU A 43 -7.67 3.92 12.16
C GLU A 43 -8.29 5.22 11.64
N THR A 44 -9.26 5.79 12.36
CA THR A 44 -9.91 7.07 12.00
C THR A 44 -8.89 8.21 11.99
N ASN A 45 -8.06 8.29 13.03
CA ASN A 45 -6.99 9.29 13.12
C ASN A 45 -5.97 9.12 11.98
N TYR A 46 -5.70 7.88 11.56
CA TYR A 46 -4.84 7.63 10.41
C TYR A 46 -5.46 8.19 9.12
N PHE A 47 -6.75 7.95 8.85
CA PHE A 47 -7.42 8.51 7.67
C PHE A 47 -7.43 10.04 7.67
N GLU A 48 -7.74 10.66 8.81
CA GLU A 48 -7.76 12.12 8.97
C GLU A 48 -6.37 12.73 8.75
N ALA A 49 -5.33 12.20 9.42
CA ALA A 49 -3.97 12.71 9.29
C ALA A 49 -3.40 12.59 7.87
N ASN A 50 -3.85 11.59 7.09
CA ASN A 50 -3.40 11.37 5.72
C ASN A 50 -4.28 12.05 4.65
N ALA A 51 -5.37 12.71 5.04
CA ALA A 51 -6.22 13.51 4.16
C ALA A 51 -5.70 14.95 3.96
N GLU A 52 -4.97 15.51 4.94
CA GLU A 52 -4.45 16.88 4.94
C GLU A 52 -3.47 17.16 3.78
N PRO A 53 -3.44 18.33 3.11
CA PRO A 53 -2.71 18.58 1.86
C PRO A 53 -1.21 18.22 1.83
N ARG A 54 -0.54 18.21 3.00
CA ARG A 54 0.86 17.78 3.14
C ARG A 54 1.03 16.26 3.13
N ALA A 55 0.08 15.52 3.72
CA ALA A 55 0.01 14.06 3.79
C ALA A 55 -0.89 13.43 2.71
N ALA A 56 -1.79 14.23 2.11
CA ALA A 56 -2.73 13.92 1.03
C ALA A 56 -2.03 13.33 -0.19
N ARG A 57 -0.71 13.51 -0.31
CA ARG A 57 0.10 12.75 -1.28
C ARG A 57 -0.14 11.25 -1.21
N GLN A 58 -0.56 10.68 -0.09
CA GLN A 58 -0.79 9.23 0.04
C GLN A 58 -2.24 8.81 -0.27
N MET A 59 -3.25 9.58 0.15
CA MET A 59 -4.68 9.27 -0.09
C MET A 59 -5.29 9.96 -1.32
N CYS A 60 -4.45 10.48 -2.21
CA CYS A 60 -4.82 11.12 -3.49
C CYS A 60 -5.30 10.10 -4.56
N TYR A 61 -6.21 9.20 -4.22
CA TYR A 61 -6.70 8.16 -5.13
C TYR A 61 -7.25 8.70 -6.46
N PRO A 62 -8.06 9.77 -6.51
CA PRO A 62 -8.54 10.34 -7.77
C PRO A 62 -7.40 10.80 -8.69
N ARG A 63 -6.38 11.42 -8.10
CA ARG A 63 -5.21 11.93 -8.84
C ARG A 63 -4.33 10.79 -9.37
N PHE A 64 -4.20 9.70 -8.62
CA PHE A 64 -3.44 8.54 -9.09
C PHE A 64 -4.16 7.82 -10.22
N ARG A 65 -5.48 7.64 -10.10
CA ARG A 65 -6.28 7.05 -11.16
C ARG A 65 -6.32 7.93 -12.42
N SER A 66 -6.43 9.25 -12.29
CA SER A 66 -6.40 10.16 -13.45
C SER A 66 -5.06 10.16 -14.19
N ARG A 67 -3.96 9.78 -13.51
CA ARG A 67 -2.64 9.58 -14.10
C ARG A 67 -2.41 8.17 -14.64
N GLY A 68 -3.41 7.29 -14.59
CA GLY A 68 -3.29 5.89 -14.98
C GLY A 68 -2.42 5.05 -14.05
N PHE A 69 -2.15 5.52 -12.83
CA PHE A 69 -1.41 4.74 -11.85
C PHE A 69 -2.26 3.60 -11.30
N PHE A 70 -1.61 2.47 -11.07
CA PHE A 70 -2.25 1.30 -10.50
C PHE A 70 -2.59 1.54 -9.02
N VAL A 71 -3.88 1.43 -8.68
CA VAL A 71 -4.42 1.59 -7.32
C VAL A 71 -5.06 0.26 -6.90
N GLY A 72 -4.24 -0.66 -6.43
CA GLY A 72 -4.70 -1.96 -5.94
C GLY A 72 -3.63 -2.65 -5.11
N THR A 73 -4.02 -3.51 -4.18
CA THR A 73 -3.05 -4.20 -3.32
C THR A 73 -2.57 -5.51 -3.95
N GLY A 74 -3.42 -6.23 -4.70
CA GLY A 74 -3.11 -7.59 -5.18
C GLY A 74 -1.85 -7.72 -6.04
N VAL A 75 -1.64 -6.82 -7.01
CA VAL A 75 -0.42 -6.85 -7.85
C VAL A 75 0.81 -6.51 -7.00
N MET A 76 0.70 -5.56 -6.06
CA MET A 76 1.80 -5.20 -5.17
C MET A 76 2.13 -6.33 -4.18
N GLU A 77 1.12 -7.00 -3.62
CA GLU A 77 1.28 -8.17 -2.75
C GLU A 77 1.93 -9.33 -3.50
N ALA A 78 1.47 -9.61 -4.73
CA ALA A 78 2.05 -10.62 -5.60
C ALA A 78 3.52 -10.29 -5.94
N ALA A 79 3.83 -9.03 -6.22
CA ALA A 79 5.20 -8.56 -6.44
C ALA A 79 6.06 -8.75 -5.19
N CYS A 80 5.58 -8.32 -4.01
CA CYS A 80 6.28 -8.54 -2.74
C CYS A 80 6.54 -10.02 -2.47
N LYS A 81 5.57 -10.89 -2.73
CA LYS A 81 5.73 -12.34 -2.56
C LYS A 81 6.79 -12.91 -3.52
N THR A 82 6.76 -12.51 -4.79
CA THR A 82 7.55 -13.12 -5.86
C THR A 82 8.96 -12.55 -5.98
N ILE A 83 9.08 -11.23 -5.88
CA ILE A 83 10.33 -10.49 -6.02
C ILE A 83 11.11 -10.54 -4.71
N ILE A 84 10.51 -10.06 -3.62
CA ILE A 84 11.15 -9.94 -2.30
C ILE A 84 11.18 -11.31 -1.61
N GLY A 85 10.00 -11.90 -1.36
CA GLY A 85 9.85 -13.14 -0.62
C GLY A 85 10.58 -14.32 -1.26
N GLY A 86 10.59 -14.39 -2.60
CA GLY A 86 11.25 -15.46 -3.35
C GLY A 86 12.75 -15.61 -3.07
N ARG A 87 13.42 -14.58 -2.57
CA ARG A 87 14.86 -14.59 -2.31
C ARG A 87 15.26 -14.13 -0.90
N LEU A 88 14.67 -13.06 -0.41
CA LEU A 88 15.11 -12.39 0.82
C LEU A 88 14.58 -13.04 2.09
N LYS A 89 13.49 -13.82 2.02
CA LYS A 89 12.87 -14.51 3.17
C LYS A 89 13.27 -15.99 3.31
N ARG A 90 14.39 -16.42 2.69
CA ARG A 90 14.87 -17.80 2.79
C ARG A 90 15.69 -18.03 4.06
N SER A 91 15.71 -19.26 4.55
CA SER A 91 16.44 -19.64 5.76
C SER A 91 17.96 -19.47 5.63
N GLY A 92 18.60 -19.07 6.73
CA GLY A 92 20.06 -18.99 6.83
C GLY A 92 20.68 -17.80 6.09
N ILE A 93 19.90 -16.79 5.70
CA ILE A 93 20.40 -15.66 4.91
C ILE A 93 20.29 -14.37 5.70
N PHE A 94 21.44 -13.71 5.84
CA PHE A 94 21.54 -12.37 6.40
C PHE A 94 21.88 -11.40 5.26
N TRP A 95 21.17 -10.28 5.24
CA TRP A 95 21.37 -9.25 4.24
C TRP A 95 21.81 -7.97 4.92
N THR A 96 22.80 -7.31 4.33
CA THR A 96 22.96 -5.87 4.53
C THR A 96 21.88 -5.16 3.72
N VAL A 97 21.45 -3.97 4.15
CA VAL A 97 20.46 -3.15 3.41
C VAL A 97 20.91 -2.93 1.96
N ARG A 98 22.19 -2.62 1.75
CA ARG A 98 22.79 -2.46 0.42
C ARG A 98 22.72 -3.75 -0.42
N GLY A 99 23.03 -4.89 0.19
CA GLY A 99 23.00 -6.19 -0.48
C GLY A 99 21.57 -6.61 -0.88
N ALA A 100 20.60 -6.44 0.04
CA ALA A 100 19.19 -6.68 -0.24
C ALA A 100 18.70 -5.82 -1.41
N ASN A 101 18.96 -4.50 -1.38
CA ASN A 101 18.57 -3.58 -2.45
C ASN A 101 19.16 -3.97 -3.81
N SER A 102 20.43 -4.38 -3.84
CA SER A 102 21.10 -4.80 -5.08
C SER A 102 20.46 -6.05 -5.68
N ILE A 103 20.12 -7.04 -4.84
CA ILE A 103 19.46 -8.27 -5.27
C ILE A 103 18.01 -8.02 -5.70
N ILE A 104 17.29 -7.15 -5.00
CA ILE A 104 15.93 -6.75 -5.40
C ILE A 104 15.97 -6.12 -6.79
N ALA A 105 16.86 -5.15 -7.02
CA ALA A 105 16.98 -4.47 -8.31
C ALA A 105 17.28 -5.47 -9.45
N LEU A 106 18.22 -6.39 -9.23
CA LEU A 106 18.54 -7.44 -10.18
C LEU A 106 17.32 -8.32 -10.52
N ARG A 107 16.55 -8.71 -9.49
CA ARG A 107 15.34 -9.53 -9.68
C ARG A 107 14.24 -8.78 -10.41
N CYS A 108 14.04 -7.49 -10.12
CA CYS A 108 13.09 -6.64 -10.84
C CYS A 108 13.42 -6.61 -12.33
N CYS A 109 14.68 -6.33 -12.68
CA CYS A 109 15.12 -6.28 -14.08
C CYS A 109 14.98 -7.63 -14.79
N ARG A 110 15.30 -8.73 -14.11
CA ARG A 110 15.09 -10.07 -14.67
C ARG A 110 13.62 -10.39 -14.94
N LEU A 111 12.72 -10.07 -13.99
CA LEU A 111 11.29 -10.38 -14.12
C LEU A 111 10.55 -9.43 -15.06
N SER A 112 11.05 -8.20 -15.23
CA SER A 112 10.50 -7.24 -16.18
C SER A 112 11.04 -7.42 -17.60
N GLY A 113 11.98 -8.34 -17.84
CA GLY A 113 12.65 -8.53 -19.13
C GLY A 113 13.74 -7.49 -19.45
N ASN A 114 14.04 -6.57 -18.53
CA ASN A 114 15.01 -5.48 -18.72
C ASN A 114 16.39 -5.82 -18.13
N PHE A 115 16.76 -7.09 -18.16
CA PHE A 115 18.01 -7.56 -17.55
C PHE A 115 19.24 -6.98 -18.25
N GLU A 116 19.18 -6.90 -19.58
CA GLU A 116 20.33 -6.44 -20.38
C GLU A 116 20.53 -4.93 -20.25
N ASP A 117 19.46 -4.14 -20.34
CA ASP A 117 19.48 -2.69 -20.07
C ASP A 117 20.06 -2.35 -18.69
N TYR A 118 19.73 -3.14 -17.67
CA TYR A 118 20.24 -2.96 -16.31
C TYR A 118 21.75 -3.16 -16.24
N TRP A 119 22.28 -4.09 -17.04
CA TRP A 119 23.67 -4.49 -17.00
C TRP A 119 24.57 -3.62 -17.90
N GLU A 120 24.01 -3.06 -18.97
CA GLU A 120 24.68 -2.04 -19.77
C GLU A 120 24.92 -0.75 -18.97
N ARG A 121 23.92 -0.26 -18.22
CA ARG A 121 24.05 0.97 -17.40
C ARG A 121 25.05 0.88 -16.24
N ARG A 122 25.44 -0.33 -15.82
CA ARG A 122 26.42 -0.56 -14.75
C ARG A 122 27.83 -0.88 -15.26
N ARG A 123 27.98 -1.14 -16.56
CA ARG A 123 29.28 -1.37 -17.22
C ARG A 123 29.89 -0.09 -17.79
N ALA A 124 29.11 0.97 -17.96
CA ALA A 124 29.55 2.33 -18.24
C ALA A 124 30.04 3.02 -16.95
#